data_AF-X0VCE7-F1
#
_entry.id   AF-X0VCE7-F1
#
_cell.length_a   1.000
_cell.length_b   1.000
_cell.length_c   1.000
_cell.angle_alpha   90.00
_cell.angle_beta   90.00
_cell.angle_gamma   90.00
#
_symmetry.space_group_name_H-M   'P 1'
#
loop_
_entity.id
_entity.type
_entity.pdbx_description
1 polymer ?
#
loop_
_entity_poly.entity_id
_entity_poly.type
_entity_poly.pdbx_seq_one_letter_code
_entity_poly.pdbx_strand_id
1 'polypeptide(L)'
;ADVCNIYFQSNSNYPREVTLQVEENLAKLEQVIGARYGDEENPLLLSVRSGARVSMPGMMDTVLNLGLNEASVAALVRKTANERFVYDAYRRFVEMYGNVVMGVEDTIFDEILRKARESRPGMELAIEGLKELSSKLRAAANAATGKDFPTDPMEQLWAAISAVFESWNNPRAIAYREISKISHHWGTAVTVQAMVFGNMGDDSGTGVVFSRNPATGERELIGEFLLNA
;
A
#
# COMPACT_ATOMS: atom_id res chain seq x y z
N ALA A 1 0.54 18.75 -19.78
CA ALA A 1 -0.58 17.96 -19.22
C ALA A 1 -0.01 17.12 -18.09
N ASP A 2 -0.71 17.02 -16.98
CA ASP A 2 -0.19 16.30 -15.81
C ASP A 2 -0.25 14.78 -16.07
N VAL A 3 0.66 14.01 -15.48
CA VAL A 3 0.89 12.58 -15.80
C VAL A 3 -0.38 11.73 -15.72
N CYS A 4 -1.24 11.97 -14.72
CA CYS A 4 -2.53 11.30 -14.57
C CYS A 4 -3.46 11.51 -15.78
N ASN A 5 -3.54 12.74 -16.29
CA ASN A 5 -4.35 13.05 -17.47
C ASN A 5 -3.74 12.45 -18.73
N ILE A 6 -2.41 12.45 -18.84
CA ILE A 6 -1.72 11.78 -19.96
C ILE A 6 -2.02 10.29 -19.96
N TYR A 7 -1.96 9.62 -18.80
CA TYR A 7 -2.28 8.19 -18.65
C TYR A 7 -3.66 7.85 -19.21
N PHE A 8 -4.69 8.64 -18.88
CA PHE A 8 -6.04 8.40 -19.42
C PHE A 8 -6.16 8.73 -20.92
N GLN A 9 -5.40 9.70 -21.43
CA GLN A 9 -5.41 10.06 -22.86
C GLN A 9 -4.62 9.09 -23.74
N SER A 10 -3.69 8.32 -23.16
CA SER A 10 -2.77 7.40 -23.84
C SER A 10 -3.21 5.92 -23.77
N ASN A 11 -4.47 5.65 -23.43
CA ASN A 11 -4.99 4.31 -23.16
C ASN A 11 -4.16 3.56 -22.10
N SER A 12 -3.98 4.19 -20.93
CA SER A 12 -3.29 3.61 -19.78
C SER A 12 -1.79 3.35 -20.01
N ASN A 13 -1.13 4.18 -20.83
CA ASN A 13 0.31 4.07 -21.09
C ASN A 13 1.09 5.26 -20.53
N TYR A 14 2.34 5.01 -20.14
CA TYR A 14 3.24 6.07 -19.67
C TYR A 14 4.16 6.55 -20.80
N PRO A 15 4.33 7.87 -20.97
CA PRO A 15 5.43 8.38 -21.79
C PRO A 15 6.77 7.89 -21.24
N ARG A 16 7.69 7.52 -22.13
CA ARG A 16 9.04 7.05 -21.76
C ARG A 16 9.75 8.00 -20.79
N GLU A 17 9.55 9.30 -20.93
CA GLU A 17 10.12 10.32 -20.05
C GLU A 17 9.67 10.15 -18.59
N VAL A 18 8.40 9.80 -18.36
CA VAL A 18 7.88 9.54 -17.01
C VAL A 18 8.55 8.31 -16.41
N THR A 19 8.72 7.25 -17.18
CA THR A 19 9.41 6.02 -16.74
C THR A 19 10.84 6.33 -16.30
N LEU A 20 11.59 7.08 -17.12
CA LEU A 20 12.97 7.47 -16.79
C LEU A 20 13.04 8.34 -15.52
N GLN A 21 12.09 9.27 -15.34
CA GLN A 21 12.05 10.11 -14.15
C GLN A 21 11.73 9.29 -12.88
N VAL A 22 10.83 8.30 -12.97
CA VAL A 22 10.54 7.41 -11.84
C VAL A 22 11.77 6.58 -11.47
N GLU A 23 12.45 5.98 -12.45
CA GLU A 23 13.69 5.21 -12.23
C GLU A 23 14.80 6.08 -11.63
N GLU A 24 15.03 7.29 -12.15
CA GLU A 24 16.05 8.20 -11.64
C GLU A 24 15.79 8.61 -10.18
N ASN A 25 14.53 8.91 -9.84
CA ASN A 25 14.19 9.32 -8.48
C ASN A 25 14.13 8.13 -7.51
N LEU A 26 13.79 6.94 -7.98
CA LEU A 26 13.92 5.72 -7.20
C LEU A 26 15.39 5.47 -6.83
N ALA A 27 16.32 5.59 -7.78
CA ALA A 27 17.75 5.47 -7.50
C ALA A 27 18.25 6.50 -6.48
N LYS A 28 17.75 7.74 -6.53
CA LYS A 28 18.06 8.76 -5.51
C LYS A 28 17.50 8.37 -4.13
N LEU A 29 16.28 7.85 -4.08
CA LEU A 29 15.68 7.36 -2.84
C LEU A 29 16.48 6.21 -2.23
N GLU A 30 16.90 5.26 -3.05
CA GLU A 30 17.76 4.13 -2.64
C GLU A 30 19.09 4.62 -2.04
N GLN A 31 19.72 5.63 -2.65
CA GLN A 31 20.95 6.25 -2.13
C GLN A 31 20.74 6.91 -0.77
N VAL A 32 19.64 7.62 -0.58
CA VAL A 32 19.33 8.31 0.69
C VAL A 32 19.01 7.32 1.80
N ILE A 33 18.25 6.26 1.49
CA ILE A 33 17.85 5.24 2.48
C ILE A 33 18.99 4.24 2.75
N GLY A 34 19.88 4.02 1.79
CA GLY A 34 20.92 2.99 1.89
C GLY A 34 20.37 1.56 1.73
N ALA A 35 19.29 1.40 0.97
CA ALA A 35 18.65 0.12 0.63
C ALA A 35 18.18 0.16 -0.82
N ARG A 36 18.02 -1.01 -1.47
CA ARG A 36 17.66 -1.11 -2.89
C ARG A 36 16.30 -1.76 -3.07
N TYR A 37 15.49 -1.22 -3.99
CA TYR A 37 14.16 -1.73 -4.28
C TYR A 37 14.29 -3.05 -5.03
N GLY A 38 13.76 -4.12 -4.44
CA GLY A 38 13.88 -5.48 -4.95
C GLY A 38 15.18 -6.22 -4.63
N ASP A 39 16.00 -5.70 -3.72
CA ASP A 39 17.22 -6.37 -3.27
C ASP A 39 16.93 -7.54 -2.31
N GLU A 40 17.61 -8.67 -2.50
CA GLU A 40 17.38 -9.91 -1.73
C GLU A 40 18.17 -9.98 -0.41
N GLU A 41 18.97 -8.96 -0.09
CA GLU A 41 19.74 -8.85 1.15
C GLU A 41 19.31 -7.67 2.00
N ASN A 42 19.10 -6.51 1.36
CA ASN A 42 18.74 -5.24 1.97
C ASN A 42 17.60 -4.54 1.20
N PRO A 43 16.39 -5.13 1.22
CA PRO A 43 15.25 -4.62 0.45
C PRO A 43 14.78 -3.26 0.98
N LEU A 44 14.54 -2.35 0.04
CA LEU A 44 13.71 -1.16 0.22
C LEU A 44 12.25 -1.53 -0.01
N LEU A 45 11.36 -1.15 0.91
CA LEU A 45 9.92 -1.25 0.72
C LEU A 45 9.32 0.13 0.51
N LEU A 46 8.28 0.21 -0.33
CA LEU A 46 7.63 1.47 -0.70
C LEU A 46 6.16 1.49 -0.28
N SER A 47 5.63 2.70 -0.12
CA SER A 47 4.21 2.98 -0.18
C SER A 47 3.90 3.83 -1.39
N VAL A 48 2.73 3.59 -1.97
CA VAL A 48 2.18 4.32 -3.10
C VAL A 48 0.84 4.88 -2.67
N ARG A 49 0.73 6.21 -2.65
CA ARG A 49 -0.43 6.94 -2.12
C ARG A 49 -0.92 7.96 -3.14
N SER A 50 -2.23 8.10 -3.25
CA SER A 50 -2.85 9.20 -4.00
C SER A 50 -2.58 10.57 -3.36
N GLY A 51 -2.40 11.60 -4.18
CA GLY A 51 -2.25 12.99 -3.75
C GLY A 51 -3.07 13.93 -4.66
N ALA A 52 -4.33 14.17 -4.30
CA ALA A 52 -5.17 15.10 -5.06
C ALA A 52 -4.89 16.56 -4.66
N ARG A 53 -5.17 17.48 -5.60
CA ARG A 53 -5.03 18.94 -5.39
C ARG A 53 -5.81 19.46 -4.18
N VAL A 54 -6.93 18.80 -3.87
CA VAL A 54 -7.78 19.07 -2.71
C VAL A 54 -7.95 17.78 -1.93
N SER A 55 -8.14 17.89 -0.62
CA SER A 55 -8.30 16.73 0.25
C SER A 55 -9.57 15.94 -0.12
N MET A 56 -9.41 14.64 -0.36
CA MET A 56 -10.50 13.69 -0.62
C MET A 56 -10.33 12.48 0.32
N PRO A 57 -10.62 12.64 1.63
CA PRO A 57 -10.33 11.62 2.63
C PRO A 57 -11.14 10.34 2.39
N GLY A 58 -10.45 9.19 2.33
CA GLY A 58 -11.07 7.87 2.16
C GLY A 58 -11.59 7.56 0.75
N MET A 59 -11.33 8.43 -0.24
CA MET A 59 -11.87 8.28 -1.59
C MET A 59 -10.93 7.59 -2.57
N MET A 60 -9.63 7.61 -2.26
CA MET A 60 -8.57 7.14 -3.14
C MET A 60 -7.72 6.08 -2.44
N ASP A 61 -7.13 5.22 -3.25
CA ASP A 61 -6.46 4.03 -2.77
C ASP A 61 -5.01 4.28 -2.36
N THR A 62 -4.51 3.40 -1.51
CA THR A 62 -3.13 3.38 -1.01
C THR A 62 -2.67 1.94 -0.98
N VAL A 63 -1.40 1.73 -1.33
CA VAL A 63 -0.73 0.44 -1.21
C VAL A 63 0.52 0.63 -0.36
N LEU A 64 0.65 -0.16 0.70
CA LEU A 64 1.84 -0.19 1.56
C LEU A 64 2.64 -1.47 1.31
N ASN A 65 3.90 -1.48 1.75
CA ASN A 65 4.79 -2.65 1.71
C ASN A 65 5.06 -3.18 0.29
N LEU A 66 5.00 -2.32 -0.73
CA LEU A 66 5.43 -2.67 -2.09
C LEU A 66 6.90 -3.11 -2.10
N GLY A 67 7.20 -4.11 -2.92
CA GLY A 67 8.50 -4.77 -3.00
C GLY A 67 8.56 -6.07 -2.18
N LEU A 68 7.50 -6.42 -1.43
CA LEU A 68 7.42 -7.71 -0.78
C LEU A 68 7.17 -8.85 -1.78
N ASN A 69 8.01 -9.88 -1.69
CA ASN A 69 7.93 -11.17 -2.35
C ASN A 69 8.66 -12.21 -1.48
N GLU A 70 8.74 -13.46 -1.89
CA GLU A 70 9.42 -14.51 -1.12
C GLU A 70 10.87 -14.16 -0.75
N ALA A 71 11.61 -13.57 -1.69
CA ALA A 71 13.02 -13.24 -1.50
C ALA A 71 13.21 -12.10 -0.51
N SER A 72 12.47 -10.99 -0.68
CA SER A 72 12.55 -9.84 0.23
C SER A 72 11.96 -10.16 1.62
N VAL A 73 10.95 -11.04 1.71
CA VAL A 73 10.49 -11.60 3.00
C VAL A 73 11.63 -12.33 3.69
N ALA A 74 12.31 -13.26 3.00
CA ALA A 74 13.42 -13.99 3.61
C ALA A 74 14.56 -13.06 4.06
N ALA A 75 14.85 -12.02 3.28
CA ALA A 75 15.84 -10.99 3.61
C ALA A 75 15.46 -10.21 4.87
N LEU A 76 14.21 -9.74 4.95
CA LEU A 76 13.72 -8.97 6.09
C LEU A 76 13.66 -9.81 7.36
N VAL A 77 13.32 -11.09 7.27
CA VAL A 77 13.36 -12.01 8.42
C VAL A 77 14.77 -12.07 9.01
N ARG A 78 15.79 -12.22 8.16
CA ARG A 78 17.20 -12.23 8.59
C ARG A 78 17.63 -10.88 9.19
N LYS A 79 17.24 -9.77 8.55
CA LYS A 79 17.67 -8.42 8.94
C LYS A 79 17.02 -7.94 10.25
N THR A 80 15.75 -8.26 10.45
CA THR A 80 14.96 -7.77 11.59
C THR A 80 14.94 -8.73 12.78
N ALA A 81 15.27 -10.01 12.57
CA ALA A 81 15.04 -11.10 13.52
C ALA A 81 13.59 -11.16 14.05
N ASN A 82 12.63 -10.59 13.33
CA ASN A 82 11.22 -10.51 13.70
C ASN A 82 10.36 -11.12 12.59
N GLU A 83 10.36 -12.45 12.52
CA GLU A 83 9.65 -13.20 11.48
C GLU A 83 8.13 -12.93 11.50
N ARG A 84 7.57 -12.77 12.70
CA ARG A 84 6.16 -12.41 12.89
C ARG A 84 5.81 -11.11 12.16
N PHE A 85 6.56 -10.04 12.41
CA PHE A 85 6.35 -8.73 11.78
C PHE A 85 6.38 -8.84 10.25
N VAL A 86 7.39 -9.53 9.70
CA VAL A 86 7.56 -9.63 8.25
C VAL A 86 6.40 -10.37 7.60
N TYR A 87 5.94 -11.49 8.17
CA TYR A 87 4.79 -12.20 7.62
C TYR A 87 3.45 -11.48 7.88
N ASP A 88 3.32 -10.70 8.94
CA ASP A 88 2.17 -9.81 9.11
C ASP A 88 2.15 -8.73 8.02
N ALA A 89 3.29 -8.09 7.75
CA ALA A 89 3.45 -7.12 6.67
C ALA A 89 3.17 -7.75 5.30
N TYR A 90 3.64 -8.99 5.07
CA TYR A 90 3.42 -9.70 3.81
C TYR A 90 1.96 -10.08 3.60
N ARG A 91 1.25 -10.60 4.61
CA ARG A 91 -0.20 -10.86 4.44
C ARG A 91 -0.98 -9.58 4.14
N ARG A 92 -0.65 -8.46 4.82
CA ARG A 92 -1.34 -7.17 4.64
C ARG A 92 -1.05 -6.61 3.25
N PHE A 93 0.18 -6.81 2.74
CA PHE A 93 0.53 -6.47 1.38
C PHE A 93 -0.29 -7.27 0.37
N VAL A 94 -0.33 -8.61 0.51
CA VAL A 94 -1.07 -9.48 -0.43
C VAL A 94 -2.56 -9.14 -0.46
N GLU A 95 -3.17 -8.92 0.70
CA GLU A 95 -4.56 -8.49 0.84
C GLU A 95 -4.80 -7.14 0.14
N MET A 96 -4.03 -6.11 0.50
CA MET A 96 -4.21 -4.76 -0.01
C MET A 96 -3.89 -4.64 -1.50
N TYR A 97 -2.78 -5.24 -1.97
CA TYR A 97 -2.41 -5.24 -3.37
C TYR A 97 -3.41 -6.06 -4.21
N GLY A 98 -3.85 -7.21 -3.70
CA GLY A 98 -4.88 -8.02 -4.35
C GLY A 98 -6.17 -7.25 -4.56
N ASN A 99 -6.62 -6.50 -3.56
CA ASN A 99 -7.82 -5.69 -3.66
C ASN A 99 -7.63 -4.46 -4.56
N VAL A 100 -6.68 -3.60 -4.21
CA VAL A 100 -6.50 -2.29 -4.84
C VAL A 100 -5.98 -2.40 -6.27
N VAL A 101 -5.01 -3.29 -6.51
CA VAL A 101 -4.28 -3.34 -7.79
C VAL A 101 -4.80 -4.46 -8.67
N MET A 102 -5.07 -5.63 -8.10
CA MET A 102 -5.56 -6.78 -8.87
C MET A 102 -7.09 -6.81 -9.00
N GLY A 103 -7.82 -5.96 -8.26
CA GLY A 103 -9.28 -5.85 -8.34
C GLY A 103 -10.04 -7.03 -7.70
N VAL A 104 -9.44 -7.70 -6.72
CA VAL A 104 -10.09 -8.80 -5.98
C VAL A 104 -11.15 -8.20 -5.04
N GLU A 105 -12.36 -8.75 -5.08
CA GLU A 105 -13.43 -8.30 -4.18
C GLU A 105 -13.10 -8.56 -2.71
N ASP A 106 -13.38 -7.56 -1.85
CA ASP A 106 -13.12 -7.63 -0.39
C ASP A 106 -13.74 -8.88 0.25
N THR A 107 -14.92 -9.28 -0.21
CA THR A 107 -15.68 -10.44 0.30
C THR A 107 -14.87 -11.74 0.27
N ILE A 108 -14.01 -11.92 -0.73
CA ILE A 108 -13.16 -13.10 -0.89
C ILE A 108 -12.11 -13.14 0.21
N PHE A 109 -11.42 -12.03 0.46
CA PHE A 109 -10.39 -11.95 1.49
C PHE A 109 -11.00 -11.94 2.90
N ASP A 110 -12.12 -11.24 3.10
CA ASP A 110 -12.85 -11.22 4.37
C ASP A 110 -13.26 -12.62 4.81
N GLU A 111 -13.73 -13.48 3.88
CA GLU A 111 -14.10 -14.84 4.21
C GLU A 111 -12.88 -15.67 4.65
N ILE A 112 -11.74 -15.52 3.99
CA ILE A 112 -10.49 -16.21 4.34
C ILE A 112 -10.00 -15.76 5.72
N LEU A 113 -9.99 -14.45 5.97
CA LEU A 113 -9.58 -13.85 7.24
C LEU A 113 -10.51 -14.25 8.38
N ARG A 114 -11.83 -14.25 8.15
CA ARG A 114 -12.84 -14.70 9.13
C ARG A 114 -12.60 -16.15 9.52
N LYS A 115 -12.44 -17.07 8.55
CA LYS A 115 -12.16 -18.49 8.82
C LYS A 115 -10.88 -18.68 9.64
N ALA A 116 -9.84 -17.91 9.33
CA ALA A 116 -8.60 -17.94 10.10
C ALA A 116 -8.81 -17.49 11.56
N ARG A 117 -9.57 -16.42 11.79
CA ARG A 117 -9.89 -15.92 13.14
C ARG A 117 -10.81 -16.87 13.92
N GLU A 118 -11.80 -17.48 13.29
CA GLU A 118 -12.72 -18.44 13.93
C GLU A 118 -11.99 -19.68 14.43
N SER A 119 -10.92 -20.09 13.77
CA SER A 119 -10.10 -21.21 14.23
C SER A 119 -9.33 -20.90 15.54
N ARG A 120 -9.12 -19.62 15.87
CA ARG A 120 -8.38 -19.16 17.07
C ARG A 120 -8.94 -17.82 17.59
N PRO A 121 -10.13 -17.81 18.21
CA PRO A 121 -10.78 -16.58 18.68
C PRO A 121 -9.95 -15.87 19.75
N GLY A 122 -9.72 -14.56 19.59
CA GLY A 122 -9.06 -13.72 20.59
C GLY A 122 -7.56 -13.96 20.75
N MET A 123 -6.96 -14.84 19.94
CA MET A 123 -5.51 -15.06 19.94
C MET A 123 -4.90 -14.51 18.66
N GLU A 124 -3.74 -13.90 18.82
CA GLU A 124 -2.87 -13.56 17.72
C GLU A 124 -2.46 -14.82 16.94
N LEU A 125 -2.52 -14.75 15.60
CA LEU A 125 -2.09 -15.87 14.74
C LEU A 125 -0.61 -16.14 14.96
N ALA A 126 -0.20 -17.40 15.14
CA ALA A 126 1.21 -17.77 15.17
C ALA A 126 1.88 -17.50 13.80
N ILE A 127 3.21 -17.52 13.76
CA ILE A 127 4.00 -17.28 12.53
C ILE A 127 3.53 -18.20 11.39
N GLU A 128 3.37 -19.49 11.66
CA GLU A 128 2.90 -20.49 10.69
C GLU A 128 1.51 -20.13 10.14
N GLY A 129 0.64 -19.61 11.00
CA GLY A 129 -0.69 -19.14 10.60
C GLY A 129 -0.61 -17.92 9.68
N LEU A 130 0.34 -17.00 9.91
CA LEU A 130 0.56 -15.85 9.01
C LEU A 130 1.12 -16.30 7.66
N LYS A 131 2.03 -17.28 7.63
CA LYS A 131 2.54 -17.88 6.38
C LYS A 131 1.43 -18.54 5.58
N GLU A 132 0.63 -19.38 6.23
CA GLU A 132 -0.51 -20.07 5.62
C GLU A 132 -1.53 -19.07 5.08
N LEU A 133 -1.85 -18.04 5.86
CA LEU A 133 -2.78 -17.00 5.47
C LEU A 133 -2.28 -16.21 4.26
N SER A 134 -1.01 -15.80 4.25
CA SER A 134 -0.38 -15.13 3.09
C SER A 134 -0.51 -15.99 1.83
N SER A 135 -0.24 -17.30 1.94
CA SER A 135 -0.37 -18.23 0.82
C SER A 135 -1.81 -18.38 0.34
N LYS A 136 -2.80 -18.43 1.25
CA LYS A 136 -4.22 -18.54 0.90
C LYS A 136 -4.73 -17.29 0.20
N LEU A 137 -4.39 -16.10 0.72
CA LEU A 137 -4.77 -14.82 0.11
C LEU A 137 -4.18 -14.71 -1.30
N ARG A 138 -2.91 -15.07 -1.48
CA ARG A 138 -2.27 -15.07 -2.79
C ARG A 138 -2.95 -16.04 -3.77
N ALA A 139 -3.22 -17.27 -3.34
CA ALA A 139 -3.91 -18.25 -4.18
C ALA A 139 -5.33 -17.78 -4.57
N ALA A 140 -6.04 -17.13 -3.65
CA ALA A 140 -7.35 -16.55 -3.93
C ALA A 140 -7.27 -15.39 -4.93
N ALA A 141 -6.26 -14.52 -4.82
CA ALA A 141 -6.02 -13.46 -5.80
C ALA A 141 -5.74 -14.03 -7.20
N ASN A 142 -4.91 -15.07 -7.29
CA ASN A 142 -4.64 -15.73 -8.56
C ASN A 142 -5.90 -16.37 -9.17
N ALA A 143 -6.69 -17.06 -8.35
CA ALA A 143 -7.91 -17.71 -8.79
C ALA A 143 -8.98 -16.70 -9.25
N ALA A 144 -9.13 -15.58 -8.55
CA ALA A 144 -10.12 -14.55 -8.86
C ALA A 144 -9.78 -13.78 -10.15
N THR A 145 -8.49 -13.57 -10.42
CA THR A 145 -8.04 -12.71 -11.52
C THR A 145 -7.50 -13.49 -12.74
N GLY A 146 -7.20 -14.78 -12.57
CA GLY A 146 -6.56 -15.61 -13.59
C GLY A 146 -5.10 -15.22 -13.87
N LYS A 147 -4.48 -14.40 -13.02
CA LYS A 147 -3.10 -13.92 -13.16
C LYS A 147 -2.29 -14.31 -11.92
N ASP A 148 -1.02 -14.60 -12.11
CA ASP A 148 -0.14 -14.82 -10.96
C ASP A 148 0.10 -13.51 -10.20
N PHE A 149 0.10 -13.60 -8.87
CA PHE A 149 0.48 -12.48 -8.01
C PHE A 149 1.93 -12.06 -8.32
N PRO A 150 2.17 -10.77 -8.61
CA PRO A 150 3.45 -10.31 -9.14
C PRO A 150 4.56 -10.43 -8.10
N THR A 151 5.69 -11.00 -8.51
CA THR A 151 6.89 -11.13 -7.69
C THR A 151 7.96 -10.09 -8.04
N ASP A 152 7.92 -9.51 -9.25
CA ASP A 152 8.81 -8.42 -9.65
C ASP A 152 8.40 -7.10 -8.97
N PRO A 153 9.25 -6.50 -8.13
CA PRO A 153 8.97 -5.23 -7.47
C PRO A 153 8.68 -4.09 -8.44
N MET A 154 9.31 -4.06 -9.62
CA MET A 154 9.07 -3.00 -10.60
C MET A 154 7.70 -3.13 -11.26
N GLU A 155 7.28 -4.36 -11.58
CA GLU A 155 5.90 -4.64 -12.00
C GLU A 155 4.90 -4.21 -10.92
N GLN A 156 5.16 -4.55 -9.65
CA GLN A 156 4.31 -4.13 -8.53
C GLN A 156 4.17 -2.60 -8.47
N LEU A 157 5.29 -1.88 -8.59
CA LEU A 157 5.31 -0.41 -8.52
C LEU A 157 4.48 0.24 -9.61
N TRP A 158 4.68 -0.16 -10.87
CA TRP A 158 3.95 0.42 -11.98
C TRP A 158 2.46 0.08 -11.94
N ALA A 159 2.12 -1.14 -11.55
CA ALA A 159 0.72 -1.53 -11.38
C ALA A 159 0.05 -0.73 -10.24
N ALA A 160 0.75 -0.48 -9.13
CA ALA A 160 0.23 0.36 -8.04
C ALA A 160 0.07 1.84 -8.45
N ILE A 161 1.01 2.39 -9.23
CA ILE A 161 0.89 3.76 -9.79
C ILE A 161 -0.36 3.85 -10.69
N SER A 162 -0.55 2.87 -11.58
CA SER A 162 -1.73 2.78 -12.44
C SER A 162 -3.02 2.68 -11.64
N ALA A 163 -3.05 1.82 -10.61
CA ALA A 163 -4.22 1.65 -9.75
C ALA A 163 -4.58 2.96 -9.01
N VAL A 164 -3.60 3.74 -8.55
CA VAL A 164 -3.87 5.06 -7.96
C VAL A 164 -4.46 6.02 -8.98
N PHE A 165 -3.95 6.07 -10.21
CA PHE A 165 -4.56 6.89 -11.25
C PHE A 165 -6.00 6.43 -11.54
N GLU A 166 -6.23 5.14 -11.70
CA GLU A 166 -7.56 4.55 -11.93
C GLU A 166 -8.52 4.83 -10.79
N SER A 167 -8.05 4.87 -9.53
CA SER A 167 -8.86 5.25 -8.37
C SER A 167 -9.45 6.66 -8.48
N TRP A 168 -8.85 7.56 -9.29
CA TRP A 168 -9.45 8.85 -9.58
C TRP A 168 -10.82 8.71 -10.25
N ASN A 169 -11.03 7.67 -11.06
CA ASN A 169 -12.28 7.45 -11.79
C ASN A 169 -13.15 6.34 -11.18
N ASN A 170 -12.87 5.92 -9.94
CA ASN A 170 -13.76 4.98 -9.26
C ASN A 170 -15.11 5.67 -8.92
N PRO A 171 -16.21 4.89 -8.74
CA PRO A 171 -17.54 5.46 -8.51
C PRO A 171 -17.62 6.38 -7.28
N ARG A 172 -16.92 6.03 -6.18
CA ARG A 172 -16.91 6.82 -4.95
C ARG A 172 -16.22 8.18 -5.12
N ALA A 173 -15.11 8.25 -5.84
CA ALA A 173 -14.37 9.47 -6.10
C ALA A 173 -15.14 10.39 -7.07
N ILE A 174 -15.80 9.81 -8.09
CA ILE A 174 -16.70 10.56 -8.99
C ILE A 174 -17.82 11.21 -8.18
N ALA A 175 -18.57 10.43 -7.40
CA ALA A 175 -19.67 10.94 -6.59
C ALA A 175 -19.21 12.02 -5.61
N TYR A 176 -18.07 11.82 -4.94
CA TYR A 176 -17.50 12.81 -4.04
C TYR A 176 -17.18 14.13 -4.75
N ARG A 177 -16.60 14.07 -5.95
CA ARG A 177 -16.25 15.26 -6.74
C ARG A 177 -17.49 16.02 -7.20
N GLU A 178 -18.55 15.34 -7.59
CA GLU A 178 -19.82 15.97 -7.98
C GLU A 178 -20.44 16.73 -6.81
N ILE A 179 -20.51 16.10 -5.63
CA ILE A 179 -21.03 16.72 -4.41
C ILE A 179 -20.19 17.92 -4.00
N SER A 180 -18.86 17.78 -4.05
CA SER A 180 -17.89 18.78 -3.61
C SER A 180 -17.55 19.82 -4.67
N LYS A 181 -18.16 19.73 -5.87
CA LYS A 181 -17.90 20.61 -7.04
C LYS A 181 -16.43 20.66 -7.45
N ILE A 182 -15.74 19.52 -7.39
CA ILE A 182 -14.34 19.35 -7.78
C ILE A 182 -14.29 18.97 -9.27
N SER A 183 -13.40 19.61 -10.03
CA SER A 183 -13.27 19.32 -11.47
C SER A 183 -12.70 17.92 -11.73
N HIS A 184 -13.29 17.21 -12.71
CA HIS A 184 -12.83 15.89 -13.13
C HIS A 184 -11.47 15.92 -13.84
N HIS A 185 -11.10 17.07 -14.43
CA HIS A 185 -9.88 17.23 -15.22
C HIS A 185 -8.62 17.48 -14.37
N TRP A 186 -8.74 17.61 -13.05
CA TRP A 186 -7.57 17.84 -12.20
C TRP A 186 -6.66 16.62 -12.09
N GLY A 187 -7.22 15.42 -12.14
CA GLY A 187 -6.48 14.19 -11.88
C GLY A 187 -5.96 14.11 -10.43
N THR A 188 -5.13 13.10 -10.18
CA THR A 188 -4.45 12.89 -8.90
C THR A 188 -2.95 12.70 -9.11
N ALA A 189 -2.13 13.13 -8.16
CA ALA A 189 -0.72 12.77 -8.14
C ALA A 189 -0.52 11.40 -7.47
N VAL A 190 0.65 10.82 -7.69
CA VAL A 190 1.10 9.62 -6.97
C VAL A 190 2.30 9.99 -6.13
N THR A 191 2.23 9.72 -4.84
CA THR A 191 3.33 9.84 -3.91
C THR A 191 3.92 8.47 -3.67
N VAL A 192 5.17 8.27 -4.08
CA VAL A 192 5.96 7.08 -3.77
C VAL A 192 6.91 7.41 -2.63
N GLN A 193 6.85 6.66 -1.54
CA GLN A 193 7.60 6.95 -0.32
C GLN A 193 8.19 5.67 0.28
N ALA A 194 9.43 5.74 0.78
CA ALA A 194 10.02 4.66 1.55
C ALA A 194 9.16 4.32 2.78
N MET A 195 8.97 3.02 3.04
CA MET A 195 8.23 2.56 4.21
C MET A 195 8.97 2.87 5.50
N VAL A 196 8.19 3.22 6.52
CA VAL A 196 8.57 3.20 7.93
C VAL A 196 7.55 2.32 8.66
N PHE A 197 7.99 1.60 9.69
CA PHE A 197 7.19 0.56 10.32
C PHE A 197 6.87 0.93 11.77
N GLY A 198 5.57 1.03 12.08
CA GLY A 198 5.06 1.22 13.44
C GLY A 198 4.97 -0.10 14.24
N ASN A 199 5.23 -1.24 13.59
CA ASN A 199 4.96 -2.58 14.09
C ASN A 199 6.20 -3.48 14.16
N MET A 200 7.40 -2.91 14.37
CA MET A 200 8.64 -3.67 14.53
C MET A 200 8.89 -4.19 15.97
N GLY A 201 8.09 -3.74 16.94
CA GLY A 201 8.25 -4.10 18.35
C GLY A 201 7.69 -3.02 19.28
N ASP A 202 7.99 -3.15 20.57
CA ASP A 202 7.43 -2.30 21.63
C ASP A 202 7.99 -0.87 21.65
N ASP A 203 9.09 -0.61 20.92
CA ASP A 203 9.69 0.70 20.71
C ASP A 203 9.21 1.40 19.41
N SER A 204 8.24 0.79 18.73
CA SER A 204 7.66 1.29 17.48
C SER A 204 6.18 1.62 17.66
N GLY A 205 5.65 2.56 16.87
CA GLY A 205 4.23 2.89 16.90
C GLY A 205 3.79 3.78 15.76
N THR A 206 2.48 3.97 15.66
CA THR A 206 1.82 4.86 14.70
C THR A 206 0.79 5.71 15.42
N GLY A 207 0.54 6.94 14.95
CA GLY A 207 -0.40 7.83 15.61
C GLY A 207 -0.80 9.03 14.75
N VAL A 208 -1.90 9.65 15.15
CA VAL A 208 -2.44 10.86 14.52
C VAL A 208 -2.74 11.87 15.61
N VAL A 209 -2.23 13.09 15.45
CA VAL A 209 -2.40 14.17 16.42
C VAL A 209 -2.81 15.46 15.72
N PHE A 210 -3.73 16.19 16.34
CA PHE A 210 -4.07 17.55 16.00
C PHE A 210 -3.29 18.49 16.91
N SER A 211 -2.71 19.55 16.33
CA SER A 211 -1.97 20.58 17.09
C SER A 211 -2.86 21.47 17.99
N ARG A 212 -4.18 21.36 17.80
CA ARG A 212 -5.25 22.01 18.56
C ARG A 212 -6.44 21.08 18.61
N ASN A 213 -7.32 21.28 19.57
CA ASN A 213 -8.56 20.53 19.65
C ASN A 213 -9.46 20.83 18.41
N PRO A 214 -9.79 19.84 17.56
CA PRO A 214 -10.56 20.09 16.33
C PRO A 214 -12.05 20.37 16.63
N ALA A 215 -12.53 20.06 17.83
CA ALA A 215 -13.90 20.33 18.25
C ALA A 215 -14.06 21.72 18.92
N THR A 216 -13.08 22.13 19.75
CA THR A 216 -13.18 23.38 20.54
C THR A 216 -12.28 24.52 20.04
N GLY A 217 -11.20 24.21 19.30
CA GLY A 217 -10.18 25.16 18.88
C GLY A 217 -9.11 25.49 19.93
N GLU A 218 -9.20 24.90 21.13
CA GLU A 218 -8.25 25.10 22.22
C GLU A 218 -6.83 24.63 21.85
N ARG A 219 -5.83 25.31 22.40
CA ARG A 219 -4.42 25.05 22.11
C ARG A 219 -3.89 23.89 22.97
N GLU A 220 -4.34 22.69 22.65
CA GLU A 220 -3.90 21.43 23.24
C GLU A 220 -3.63 20.37 22.16
N LEU A 221 -2.72 19.44 22.45
CA LEU A 221 -2.50 18.28 21.58
C LEU A 221 -3.58 17.25 21.87
N ILE A 222 -4.33 16.86 20.85
CA ILE A 222 -5.33 15.79 20.95
C ILE A 222 -5.10 14.80 19.82
N GLY A 223 -5.13 13.51 20.14
CA GLY A 223 -4.81 12.48 19.18
C GLY A 223 -4.80 11.10 19.80
N GLU A 224 -4.50 10.12 18.96
CA GLU A 224 -4.42 8.71 19.31
C GLU A 224 -3.12 8.14 18.77
N PHE A 225 -2.55 7.19 19.50
CA PHE A 225 -1.41 6.41 19.03
C PHE A 225 -1.56 4.94 19.44
N LEU A 226 -0.95 4.06 18.66
CA LEU A 226 -0.91 2.63 18.90
C LEU A 226 0.56 2.20 18.87
N LEU A 227 0.98 1.49 19.92
CA LEU A 227 2.28 0.81 19.94
C LEU A 227 2.19 -0.47 19.12
N ASN A 228 3.27 -0.79 18.42
CA ASN A 228 3.45 -2.02 17.66
C ASN A 228 2.30 -2.31 16.66
N ALA A 229 1.91 -1.32 15.85
CA ALA A 229 0.71 -1.37 14.99
C ALA A 229 0.94 -0.89 13.54
#